data_AF-A0A4Q0SJ90-F1
#
_entry.id   AF-A0A4Q0SJ90-F1
#
_cell.length_a   1.000
_cell.length_b   1.000
_cell.length_c   1.000
_cell.angle_alpha   90.00
_cell.angle_beta   90.00
_cell.angle_gamma   90.00
#
_symmetry.space_group_name_H-M   'P 1'
#
loop_
_entity.id
_entity.type
_entity.pdbx_description
1 polymer ?
#
loop_
_entity_poly.entity_id
_entity_poly.type
_entity_poly.pdbx_seq_one_letter_code
_entity_poly.pdbx_strand_id
1 'polypeptide(L)' 'MLGWLVRILFAIAAPITALFVARDALNFGLIQTVVTMLLVTGLVWLIAVYTGRDRQAPR' A
#
# COMPACT_ATOMS: atom_id res chain seq x y z
N MET A 1 12.63 4.02 -13.06
CA MET A 1 11.68 4.95 -12.39
C MET A 1 10.70 4.21 -11.48
N LEU A 2 10.00 3.18 -11.97
CA LEU A 2 9.05 2.37 -11.17
C LEU A 2 9.63 1.78 -9.87
N GLY A 3 10.90 1.34 -9.88
CA GLY A 3 11.54 0.76 -8.69
C GLY A 3 11.67 1.72 -7.50
N TRP A 4 11.70 3.04 -7.73
CA TRP A 4 11.75 4.02 -6.63
C TRP A 4 10.39 4.16 -5.94
N LEU A 5 9.29 4.08 -6.71
CA LEU A 5 7.93 4.08 -6.17
C LEU A 5 7.68 2.83 -5.31
N VAL A 6 8.08 1.66 -5.81
CA VAL A 6 7.97 0.39 -5.05
C VAL A 6 8.78 0.46 -3.75
N ARG A 7 9.96 1.09 -3.76
CA ARG A 7 10.78 1.30 -2.56
C ARG A 7 10.10 2.17 -1.51
N ILE A 8 9.45 3.26 -1.91
CA ILE A 8 8.70 4.12 -0.98
C ILE A 8 7.55 3.34 -0.35
N LEU A 9 6.84 2.55 -1.15
CA LEU A 9 5.75 1.73 -0.66
C LEU A 9 6.22 0.68 0.36
N PHE A 10 7.34 0.00 0.07
CA PHE A 10 7.96 -0.94 1.01
C PHE A 10 8.48 -0.24 2.28
N ALA A 11 9.01 0.98 2.16
CA ALA A 11 9.47 1.77 3.29
C ALA A 11 8.32 2.18 4.23
N ILE A 12 7.13 2.42 3.70
CA ILE A 12 5.92 2.69 4.49
C ILE A 12 5.32 1.39 5.07
N ALA A 13 5.35 0.30 4.30
CA ALA A 13 4.83 -0.99 4.75
C ALA A 13 5.64 -1.57 5.93
N ALA A 14 6.96 -1.32 5.98
CA ALA A 14 7.84 -1.83 7.02
C ALA A 14 7.46 -1.42 8.46
N PRO A 15 7.28 -0.12 8.80
CA PRO A 15 6.85 0.28 10.14
C PRO A 15 5.42 -0.17 10.46
N ILE A 16 4.50 -0.17 9.48
CA ILE A 16 3.14 -0.68 9.68
C ILE A 16 3.18 -2.15 10.08
N THR A 17 3.98 -2.95 9.36
CA THR A 17 4.18 -4.37 9.65
C THR A 17 4.85 -4.60 10.99
N ALA A 18 5.83 -3.75 11.34
CA ALA A 18 6.50 -3.80 12.64
C ALA A 18 5.53 -3.65 13.80
N LEU A 19 4.46 -2.85 13.67
CA LEU A 19 3.44 -2.73 14.71
C LEU A 19 2.68 -4.04 14.97
N PHE A 20 2.51 -4.89 13.96
CA PHE A 20 1.80 -6.16 14.09
C PHE A 20 2.73 -7.33 14.46
N VAL A 21 4.00 -7.28 14.06
CA VAL A 21 4.91 -8.44 14.05
C VAL A 21 6.26 -8.15 14.74
N ALA A 22 6.37 -7.07 15.54
CA ALA A 22 7.61 -6.68 16.25
C ALA A 22 8.29 -7.82 17.04
N ARG A 23 7.52 -8.81 17.52
CA ARG A 23 8.04 -9.93 18.31
C ARG A 23 8.33 -11.20 17.51
N ASP A 24 7.89 -11.28 16.26
CA ASP A 24 7.98 -12.50 15.45
C ASP A 24 8.66 -12.23 14.09
N ALA A 25 9.98 -12.01 14.15
CA ALA A 25 10.79 -11.63 13.00
C ALA A 25 10.71 -12.62 11.83
N LEU A 26 10.39 -13.89 12.09
CA LEU A 26 10.31 -14.93 11.06
C LEU A 26 9.13 -14.72 10.11
N ASN A 27 8.03 -14.16 10.63
CA ASN A 27 6.83 -13.84 9.86
C ASN A 27 6.83 -12.42 9.29
N PHE A 28 7.83 -11.60 9.61
CA PHE A 28 7.90 -10.20 9.22
C PHE A 28 7.83 -10.00 7.71
N GLY A 29 8.59 -10.77 6.92
CA GLY A 29 8.59 -10.65 5.46
C GLY A 29 7.24 -11.02 4.82
N LEU A 30 6.56 -12.04 5.35
CA LEU A 30 5.24 -12.46 4.88
C LEU A 30 4.21 -11.37 5.15
N ILE A 31 4.15 -10.87 6.40
CA ILE A 31 3.18 -9.84 6.77
C ILE A 31 3.49 -8.53 6.05
N GLN A 32 4.77 -8.18 5.85
CA GLN A 32 5.18 -7.01 5.07
C GLN A 32 4.67 -7.09 3.64
N THR A 33 4.75 -8.26 3.03
CA THR A 33 4.22 -8.48 1.68
C THR A 33 2.71 -8.31 1.64
N VAL A 34 1.98 -8.87 2.61
CA VAL A 34 0.51 -8.71 2.72
C VAL A 34 0.12 -7.25 2.92
N VAL A 35 0.77 -6.55 3.86
CA VAL A 35 0.53 -5.13 4.12
C VAL A 35 0.83 -4.29 2.88
N THR A 36 1.93 -4.57 2.18
CA THR A 36 2.28 -3.89 0.93
C THR A 36 1.18 -4.09 -0.11
N MET A 37 0.66 -5.31 -0.27
CA MET A 37 -0.41 -5.63 -1.21
C MET A 37 -1.73 -4.91 -0.87
N LEU A 38 -2.06 -4.79 0.43
CA LEU A 38 -3.22 -4.00 0.88
C LEU A 38 -3.05 -2.51 0.57
N LEU A 39 -1.87 -1.93 0.81
CA LEU A 39 -1.58 -0.53 0.49
C LEU A 39 -1.69 -0.26 -1.02
N VAL A 40 -1.16 -1.16 -1.86
CA VAL A 40 -1.31 -1.06 -3.33
C VAL A 40 -2.79 -1.08 -3.71
N THR A 41 -3.54 -2.05 -3.18
CA THR A 41 -4.96 -2.23 -3.51
C THR A 41 -5.77 -1.00 -3.10
N GLY A 42 -5.55 -0.48 -1.88
CA GLY A 42 -6.17 0.74 -1.39
C GLY A 42 -5.83 1.96 -2.23
N LEU A 43 -4.57 2.10 -2.68
CA LEU A 43 -4.14 3.18 -3.55
C LEU A 43 -4.83 3.12 -4.91
N VAL A 44 -4.88 1.95 -5.55
CA VAL A 44 -5.57 1.76 -6.83
C VAL A 44 -7.06 2.06 -6.70
N TRP A 45 -7.69 1.58 -5.63
CA TRP A 45 -9.10 1.85 -5.34
C TRP A 45 -9.35 3.34 -5.14
N LEU A 46 -8.51 4.03 -4.38
CA LEU A 46 -8.60 5.48 -4.16
C LEU A 46 -8.53 6.23 -5.49
N ILE A 47 -7.54 5.93 -6.33
CA ILE A 47 -7.38 6.54 -7.66
C ILE A 47 -8.62 6.28 -8.53
N ALA A 48 -9.12 5.05 -8.55
CA ALA A 48 -10.30 4.69 -9.32
C ALA A 48 -11.55 5.44 -8.87
N VAL A 49 -11.75 5.61 -7.56
CA VAL A 49 -12.87 6.38 -7.00
C VAL A 49 -12.74 7.87 -7.33
N TYR A 50 -11.55 8.46 -7.18
CA TYR A 50 -11.31 9.86 -7.51
C TYR A 50 -11.56 10.14 -9.01
N THR A 51 -10.93 9.35 -9.89
CA THR A 51 -11.12 9.51 -11.34
C THR A 51 -12.55 9.20 -11.78
N GLY A 52 -13.23 8.26 -11.11
CA GLY A 52 -14.65 7.97 -11.34
C GLY A 52 -15.55 9.15 -10.95
N ARG A 53 -15.24 9.84 -9.85
CA ARG A 53 -15.93 11.07 -9.44
C ARG A 53 -15.76 12.20 -10.44
N ASP A 54 -14.56 12.42 -10.94
CA ASP A 54 -14.27 13.52 -11.87
C ASP A 54 -15.04 13.40 -13.20
N ARG A 55 -15.37 12.17 -13.61
CA ARG A 55 -16.19 11.89 -14.81
C ARG A 55 -17.69 12.13 -14.61
N GLN A 56 -18.15 12.22 -13.37
CA GLN A 56 -19.58 12.38 -13.03
C GLN A 56 -19.98 13.82 -12.73
N ALA A 57 -19.06 14.78 -12.77
CA ALA A 57 -19.40 16.19 -12.68
C ALA A 57 -20.19 16.62 -13.94
N PRO A 58 -21.50 16.94 -13.83
CA PRO A 58 -22.25 17.47 -14.96
C PRO A 58 -21.69 18.86 -15.30
N ARG A 59 -21.26 19.04 -16.55
CA ARG A 59 -20.88 20.34 -17.11
C ARG A 59 -22.11 21.16 -17.45
#